data_AF-A0A9Q2LBR1-F1
#
_entry.id   AF-A0A9Q2LBR1-F1
#
_cell.length_a   1.000
_cell.length_b   1.000
_cell.length_c   1.000
_cell.angle_alpha   90.00
_cell.angle_beta   90.00
_cell.angle_gamma   90.00
#
_symmetry.space_group_name_H-M   'P 1'
#
loop_
_entity.id
_entity.type
_entity.pdbx_description
1 polymer ?
#
loop_
_entity_poly.entity_id
_entity_poly.type
_entity_poly.pdbx_seq_one_letter_code
_entity_poly.pdbx_strand_id
1 'polypeptide(L)'
;GQIVDGLERRHRRIDDMAAELVRRKAEIKSLEGALRITATVAAAALKLRADQTFQELQTSYAMQTKSLAEVKMTFGKAHPDRQRMENARAGVRADLLHRGRQVTGLDPTVLINQVDFSAVDERAALLEHLVTLASERAGLIQQRETLEIQAAAARRRMTELVHVASALEELNRDQQVAEAVFSSALARVDTSKTDFFASYPLVQTIEEPRLPTSPSSPSTLIGVASGIAATMFLFIGLGLAWARRPLLNKVIPLDPRM
;
A
#
# COMPACT_ATOMS: atom_id res chain seq x y z
N GLY A 1 -9.38 -21.36 -0.53
CA GLY A 1 -7.91 -21.16 -0.61
C GLY A 1 -7.67 -19.67 -0.56
N GLN A 2 -6.82 -19.17 0.34
CA GLN A 2 -6.85 -17.76 0.81
C GLN A 2 -6.95 -16.69 -0.30
N ILE A 3 -6.35 -16.91 -1.47
CA ILE A 3 -6.41 -16.00 -2.63
C ILE A 3 -7.81 -16.00 -3.29
N VAL A 4 -8.40 -17.18 -3.49
CA VAL A 4 -9.75 -17.36 -4.05
C VAL A 4 -10.79 -16.74 -3.13
N ASP A 5 -10.70 -17.03 -1.82
CA ASP A 5 -11.61 -16.49 -0.81
C ASP A 5 -11.47 -14.96 -0.68
N GLY A 6 -10.27 -14.43 -0.94
CA GLY A 6 -10.02 -12.99 -1.05
C GLY A 6 -10.66 -12.37 -2.30
N LEU A 7 -10.61 -13.05 -3.46
CA LEU A 7 -11.21 -12.58 -4.70
C LEU A 7 -12.74 -12.57 -4.63
N GLU A 8 -13.35 -13.64 -4.09
CA GLU A 8 -14.80 -13.71 -3.89
C GLU A 8 -15.30 -12.60 -2.98
N ARG A 9 -14.61 -12.34 -1.86
CA ARG A 9 -14.96 -11.23 -0.96
C ARG A 9 -14.90 -9.88 -1.66
N ARG A 10 -13.92 -9.65 -2.54
CA ARG A 10 -13.86 -8.42 -3.34
C ARG A 10 -15.03 -8.33 -4.32
N HIS A 11 -15.39 -9.43 -4.98
CA HIS A 11 -16.50 -9.44 -5.93
C HIS A 11 -17.84 -9.14 -5.23
N ARG A 12 -18.13 -9.79 -4.10
CA ARG A 12 -19.32 -9.49 -3.29
C ARG A 12 -19.36 -8.01 -2.87
N ARG A 13 -18.23 -7.44 -2.45
CA ARG A 13 -18.14 -6.01 -2.13
C ARG A 13 -18.41 -5.11 -3.34
N ILE A 14 -17.95 -5.47 -4.54
CA ILE A 14 -18.25 -4.72 -5.77
C ILE A 14 -19.76 -4.74 -6.04
N ASP A 15 -20.42 -5.90 -5.89
CA ASP A 15 -21.86 -6.05 -6.07
C ASP A 15 -22.66 -5.24 -5.05
N ASP A 16 -22.27 -5.30 -3.77
CA ASP A 16 -22.88 -4.51 -2.69
C ASP A 16 -22.79 -3.01 -2.98
N MET A 17 -21.60 -2.55 -3.41
CA MET A 17 -21.37 -1.15 -3.78
C MET A 17 -22.15 -0.75 -5.03
N ALA A 18 -22.33 -1.65 -6.00
CA ALA A 18 -23.17 -1.39 -7.17
C ALA A 18 -24.64 -1.19 -6.76
N ALA A 19 -25.16 -2.03 -5.86
CA ALA A 19 -26.50 -1.88 -5.32
C ALA A 19 -26.66 -0.57 -4.53
N GLU A 20 -25.65 -0.19 -3.74
CA GLU A 20 -25.63 1.10 -3.03
C GLU A 20 -25.61 2.30 -3.98
N LEU A 21 -24.81 2.24 -5.05
CA LEU A 21 -24.77 3.29 -6.07
C LEU A 21 -26.12 3.48 -6.78
N VAL A 22 -26.85 2.39 -7.05
CA VAL A 22 -28.21 2.46 -7.61
C VAL A 22 -29.15 3.16 -6.63
N ARG A 23 -29.11 2.80 -5.33
CA ARG A 23 -29.92 3.44 -4.28
C ARG A 23 -29.62 4.93 -4.18
N ARG A 24 -28.34 5.31 -4.05
CA ARG A 24 -27.91 6.73 -3.97
C ARG A 24 -28.30 7.53 -5.20
N LYS A 25 -28.20 6.94 -6.39
CA LYS A 25 -28.62 7.60 -7.63
C LYS A 25 -30.13 7.87 -7.66
N ALA A 26 -30.94 6.94 -7.17
CA ALA A 26 -32.39 7.11 -7.10
C ALA A 26 -32.78 8.19 -6.08
N GLU A 27 -32.13 8.19 -4.91
CA GLU A 27 -32.33 9.18 -3.85
C GLU A 27 -32.00 10.60 -4.33
N ILE A 28 -30.82 10.78 -4.96
CA ILE A 28 -30.43 12.04 -5.60
C ILE A 28 -31.47 12.47 -6.62
N LYS A 29 -31.88 11.58 -7.53
CA LYS A 29 -32.86 11.91 -8.58
C LYS A 29 -34.22 12.33 -8.00
N SER A 30 -34.66 11.69 -6.92
CA SER A 30 -35.90 12.04 -6.22
C SER A 30 -35.80 13.44 -5.62
N LEU A 31 -34.69 13.75 -4.94
CA LEU A 31 -34.47 15.03 -4.31
C LEU A 31 -34.26 16.16 -5.33
N GLU A 32 -33.52 15.91 -6.42
CA GLU A 32 -33.40 16.83 -7.56
C GLU A 32 -34.76 17.13 -8.20
N GLY A 33 -35.63 16.11 -8.33
CA GLY A 33 -36.98 16.28 -8.83
C GLY A 33 -37.86 17.11 -7.90
N ALA A 34 -37.78 16.88 -6.59
CA ALA A 34 -38.54 17.62 -5.58
C ALA A 34 -38.09 19.08 -5.47
N LEU A 35 -36.78 19.33 -5.52
CA LEU A 35 -36.20 20.66 -5.42
C LEU A 35 -36.15 21.40 -6.76
N ARG A 36 -36.37 20.70 -7.88
CA ARG A 36 -36.26 21.20 -9.27
C ARG A 36 -34.90 21.81 -9.60
N ILE A 37 -33.83 21.28 -9.00
CA ILE A 37 -32.45 21.72 -9.19
C ILE A 37 -31.53 20.51 -9.17
N THR A 38 -30.34 20.65 -9.75
CA THR A 38 -29.32 19.59 -9.74
C THR A 38 -28.39 19.71 -8.53
N ALA A 39 -27.71 18.63 -8.16
CA ALA A 39 -26.71 18.65 -7.09
C ALA A 39 -25.58 19.68 -7.34
N THR A 40 -25.18 19.87 -8.61
CA THR A 40 -24.18 20.87 -9.00
C THR A 40 -24.67 22.30 -8.72
N VAL A 41 -25.93 22.57 -9.05
CA VAL A 41 -26.55 23.89 -8.80
C VAL A 41 -26.78 24.10 -7.30
N ALA A 42 -27.16 23.07 -6.55
CA ALA A 42 -27.26 23.13 -5.10
C ALA A 42 -25.92 23.48 -4.44
N ALA A 43 -24.82 22.84 -4.86
CA ALA A 43 -23.48 23.18 -4.37
C ALA A 43 -23.09 24.63 -4.70
N ALA A 44 -23.43 25.10 -5.90
CA ALA A 44 -23.19 26.48 -6.31
C ALA A 44 -24.01 27.48 -5.47
N ALA A 45 -25.29 27.19 -5.21
CA ALA A 45 -26.14 28.02 -4.36
C ALA A 45 -25.59 28.13 -2.93
N LEU A 46 -25.11 27.03 -2.35
CA LEU A 46 -24.48 27.04 -1.02
C LEU A 46 -23.18 27.87 -0.99
N LYS A 47 -22.37 27.82 -2.05
CA LYS A 47 -21.17 28.68 -2.17
C LYS A 47 -21.53 30.16 -2.24
N LEU A 48 -22.56 30.50 -3.01
CA LEU A 48 -23.04 31.89 -3.13
C LEU A 48 -23.65 32.40 -1.83
N ARG A 49 -24.33 31.53 -1.07
CA ARG A 49 -24.80 31.85 0.29
C ARG A 49 -23.64 32.22 1.22
N ALA A 50 -22.52 31.51 1.12
CA ALA A 50 -21.34 31.76 1.94
C ALA A 50 -20.52 33.00 1.49
N ASP A 51 -20.78 33.56 0.31
CA ASP A 51 -20.04 34.72 -0.21
C ASP A 51 -20.68 36.04 0.22
N GLN A 52 -20.02 36.75 1.16
CA GLN A 52 -20.55 38.00 1.71
C GLN A 52 -20.80 39.07 0.65
N THR A 53 -19.87 39.26 -0.29
CA THR A 53 -20.02 40.25 -1.37
C THR A 53 -21.24 39.96 -2.24
N PHE A 54 -21.49 38.68 -2.55
CA PHE A 54 -22.68 38.28 -3.28
C PHE A 54 -23.97 38.60 -2.50
N GLN A 55 -24.00 38.35 -1.19
CA GLN A 55 -25.15 38.68 -0.33
C GLN A 55 -25.44 40.19 -0.28
N GLU A 56 -24.40 41.01 -0.19
CA GLU A 56 -24.52 42.48 -0.24
C GLU A 56 -25.05 42.96 -1.61
N LEU A 57 -24.54 42.40 -2.70
CA LEU A 57 -25.02 42.70 -4.06
C LEU A 57 -26.47 42.26 -4.27
N GLN A 58 -26.88 41.12 -3.70
CA GLN A 58 -28.26 40.64 -3.77
C GLN A 58 -29.20 41.59 -3.02
N THR A 59 -28.79 42.06 -1.85
CA THR A 59 -29.54 43.04 -1.06
C THR A 59 -29.63 44.37 -1.81
N SER A 60 -28.52 44.87 -2.35
CA SER A 60 -28.48 46.09 -3.17
C SER A 60 -29.38 45.97 -4.40
N TYR A 61 -29.37 44.81 -5.08
CA TYR A 61 -30.24 44.55 -6.23
C TYR A 61 -31.72 44.59 -5.86
N ALA A 62 -32.09 44.03 -4.71
CA ALA A 62 -33.46 44.09 -4.19
C ALA A 62 -33.89 45.54 -3.88
N MET A 63 -33.02 46.33 -3.25
CA MET A 63 -33.28 47.75 -2.98
C MET A 63 -33.46 48.55 -4.29
N GLN A 64 -32.57 48.40 -5.27
CA GLN A 64 -32.67 49.08 -6.56
C GLN A 64 -33.92 48.67 -7.34
N THR A 65 -34.32 47.41 -7.24
CA THR A 65 -35.56 46.91 -7.87
C THR A 65 -36.80 47.53 -7.23
N LYS A 66 -36.81 47.68 -5.91
CA LYS A 66 -37.87 48.38 -5.18
C LYS A 66 -37.96 49.86 -5.58
N SER A 67 -36.85 50.59 -5.54
CA SER A 67 -36.82 52.01 -5.92
C SER A 67 -37.22 52.22 -7.38
N LEU A 68 -36.82 51.33 -8.29
CA LEU A 68 -37.29 51.37 -9.67
C LEU A 68 -38.80 51.13 -9.77
N ALA A 69 -39.37 50.23 -8.97
CA ALA A 69 -40.82 49.98 -8.97
C ALA A 69 -41.61 51.22 -8.54
N GLU A 70 -41.14 51.95 -7.53
CA GLU A 70 -41.73 53.21 -7.05
C GLU A 70 -41.71 54.28 -8.14
N VAL A 71 -40.54 54.54 -8.74
CA VAL A 71 -40.35 55.53 -9.81
C VAL A 71 -41.17 55.18 -11.07
N LYS A 72 -41.38 53.88 -11.35
CA LYS A 72 -42.21 53.43 -12.49
C LYS A 72 -43.69 53.75 -12.33
N MET A 73 -44.20 53.98 -11.12
CA MET A 73 -45.59 54.37 -10.89
C MET A 73 -45.84 55.84 -11.26
N THR A 74 -44.83 56.69 -11.07
CA THR A 74 -44.95 58.15 -11.26
C THR A 74 -44.45 58.61 -12.62
N PHE A 75 -43.43 57.95 -13.18
CA PHE A 75 -42.73 58.45 -14.37
C PHE A 75 -42.84 57.51 -15.60
N GLY A 76 -43.07 58.13 -16.75
CA GLY A 76 -43.08 57.46 -18.06
C GLY A 76 -41.71 56.89 -18.44
N LYS A 77 -41.68 55.98 -19.42
CA LYS A 77 -40.47 55.24 -19.86
C LYS A 77 -39.28 56.15 -20.24
N ALA A 78 -39.54 57.33 -20.80
CA ALA A 78 -38.51 58.25 -21.27
C ALA A 78 -38.00 59.23 -20.19
N HIS A 79 -38.52 59.19 -18.97
CA HIS A 79 -38.14 60.15 -17.93
C HIS A 79 -36.70 59.92 -17.44
N PRO A 80 -35.86 60.97 -17.28
CA PRO A 80 -34.46 60.83 -16.87
C PRO A 80 -34.28 60.07 -15.55
N ASP A 81 -35.12 60.34 -14.53
CA ASP A 81 -35.04 59.61 -13.25
C ASP A 81 -35.31 58.12 -13.38
N ARG A 82 -36.26 57.75 -14.23
CA ARG A 82 -36.55 56.34 -14.48
C ARG A 82 -35.38 55.66 -15.19
N GLN A 83 -34.81 56.30 -16.20
CA GLN A 83 -33.65 55.76 -16.91
C GLN A 83 -32.45 55.61 -15.97
N ARG A 84 -32.20 56.58 -15.07
CA ARG A 84 -31.17 56.48 -14.04
C ARG A 84 -31.36 55.24 -13.16
N MET A 85 -32.58 55.00 -12.66
CA MET A 85 -32.87 53.83 -11.82
C MET A 85 -32.82 52.50 -12.59
N GLU A 86 -33.25 52.49 -13.87
CA GLU A 86 -33.12 51.32 -14.73
C GLU A 86 -31.64 50.95 -14.97
N ASN A 87 -30.79 51.95 -15.22
CA ASN A 87 -29.35 51.77 -15.38
C ASN A 87 -28.67 51.33 -14.08
N ALA A 88 -29.02 51.95 -12.94
CA ALA A 88 -28.48 51.56 -11.63
C ALA A 88 -28.79 50.10 -11.30
N ARG A 89 -30.05 49.68 -11.49
CA ARG A 89 -30.46 48.27 -11.31
C ARG A 89 -29.71 47.34 -12.27
N ALA A 90 -29.52 47.76 -13.53
CA ALA A 90 -28.81 46.96 -14.53
C ALA A 90 -27.32 46.78 -14.17
N GLY A 91 -26.66 47.82 -13.65
CA GLY A 91 -25.28 47.77 -13.15
C GLY A 91 -25.13 46.77 -12.01
N VAL A 92 -25.94 46.91 -10.95
CA VAL A 92 -25.89 45.98 -9.80
C VAL A 92 -26.21 44.54 -10.23
N ARG A 93 -27.13 44.34 -11.18
CA ARG A 93 -27.40 43.01 -11.74
C ARG A 93 -26.18 42.43 -12.47
N ALA A 94 -25.45 43.24 -13.24
CA ALA A 94 -24.25 42.81 -13.94
C ALA A 94 -23.17 42.39 -12.93
N ASP A 95 -22.96 43.16 -11.87
CA ASP A 95 -22.01 42.86 -10.80
C ASP A 95 -22.39 41.58 -10.04
N LEU A 96 -23.67 41.41 -9.73
CA LEU A 96 -24.20 40.19 -9.09
C LEU A 96 -23.90 38.94 -9.95
N LEU A 97 -24.18 38.99 -11.25
CA LEU A 97 -23.94 37.88 -12.17
C LEU A 97 -22.44 37.63 -12.38
N HIS A 98 -21.64 38.70 -12.40
CA HIS A 98 -20.19 38.60 -12.50
C HIS A 98 -19.61 37.91 -11.26
N ARG A 99 -20.00 38.35 -10.06
CA ARG A 99 -19.59 37.73 -8.79
C ARG A 99 -20.08 36.28 -8.72
N GLY A 100 -21.32 36.04 -9.11
CA GLY A 100 -21.93 34.72 -9.16
C GLY A 100 -21.10 33.73 -10.00
N ARG A 101 -20.66 34.18 -11.18
CA ARG A 101 -19.76 33.40 -12.05
C ARG A 101 -18.39 33.19 -11.42
N GLN A 102 -17.78 34.20 -10.79
CA GLN A 102 -16.47 34.05 -10.13
C GLN A 102 -16.48 33.02 -9.01
N VAL A 103 -17.55 32.99 -8.20
CA VAL A 103 -17.67 32.08 -7.05
C VAL A 103 -18.02 30.65 -7.48
N THR A 104 -18.86 30.48 -8.49
CA THR A 104 -19.41 29.17 -8.86
C THR A 104 -18.79 28.55 -10.10
N GLY A 105 -18.19 29.35 -10.97
CA GLY A 105 -17.76 28.94 -12.31
C GLY A 105 -18.91 28.68 -13.30
N LEU A 106 -20.17 28.92 -12.89
CA LEU A 106 -21.34 28.66 -13.73
C LEU A 106 -21.62 29.80 -14.71
N ASP A 107 -22.26 29.46 -15.82
CA ASP A 107 -22.75 30.46 -16.76
C ASP A 107 -23.89 31.30 -16.13
N PRO A 108 -23.95 32.62 -16.36
CA PRO A 108 -24.98 33.50 -15.83
C PRO A 108 -26.41 33.08 -16.20
N THR A 109 -26.61 32.43 -17.35
CA THR A 109 -27.94 31.94 -17.75
C THR A 109 -28.44 30.84 -16.82
N VAL A 110 -27.54 29.98 -16.32
CA VAL A 110 -27.86 28.94 -15.34
C VAL A 110 -28.18 29.57 -13.99
N LEU A 111 -27.38 30.56 -13.57
CA LEU A 111 -27.59 31.30 -12.31
C LEU A 111 -28.95 32.02 -12.30
N ILE A 112 -29.37 32.62 -13.41
CA ILE A 112 -30.65 33.35 -13.50
C ILE A 112 -31.85 32.41 -13.50
N ASN A 113 -31.76 31.27 -14.20
CA ASN A 113 -32.93 30.45 -14.48
C ASN A 113 -33.17 29.33 -13.46
N GLN A 114 -32.13 28.90 -12.74
CA GLN A 114 -32.19 27.71 -11.89
C GLN A 114 -31.92 27.99 -10.41
N VAL A 115 -31.36 29.15 -10.08
CA VAL A 115 -31.10 29.51 -8.69
C VAL A 115 -32.15 30.53 -8.24
N ASP A 116 -33.21 30.05 -7.59
CA ASP A 116 -34.11 30.91 -6.86
C ASP A 116 -33.47 31.29 -5.52
N PHE A 117 -32.67 32.35 -5.54
CA PHE A 117 -31.91 32.84 -4.39
C PHE A 117 -32.77 33.21 -3.18
N SER A 118 -34.08 33.42 -3.36
CA SER A 118 -35.00 33.74 -2.27
C SER A 118 -35.45 32.49 -1.48
N ALA A 119 -35.49 31.33 -2.14
CA ALA A 119 -35.89 30.05 -1.54
C ALA A 119 -34.70 29.22 -1.02
N VAL A 120 -33.46 29.68 -1.26
CA VAL A 120 -32.23 28.98 -0.83
C VAL A 120 -32.12 28.93 0.69
N ASP A 121 -32.53 29.98 1.40
CA ASP A 121 -32.43 30.02 2.87
C ASP A 121 -33.40 29.04 3.54
N GLU A 122 -34.63 28.93 3.06
CA GLU A 122 -35.64 28.01 3.60
C GLU A 122 -35.32 26.54 3.30
N ARG A 123 -34.55 26.26 2.24
CA ARG A 123 -34.25 24.91 1.75
C ARG A 123 -32.80 24.49 1.95
N ALA A 124 -31.99 25.28 2.64
CA ALA A 124 -30.57 25.07 2.81
C ALA A 124 -30.21 23.64 3.27
N ALA A 125 -30.92 23.12 4.26
CA ALA A 125 -30.67 21.76 4.78
C ALA A 125 -30.88 20.69 3.70
N LEU A 126 -31.89 20.84 2.84
CA LEU A 126 -32.14 19.91 1.73
C LEU A 126 -31.08 20.05 0.62
N LEU A 127 -30.58 21.27 0.37
CA LEU A 127 -29.47 21.50 -0.55
C LEU A 127 -28.19 20.85 -0.04
N GLU A 128 -27.87 21.04 1.24
CA GLU A 128 -26.71 20.43 1.90
C GLU A 128 -26.79 18.90 1.86
N HIS A 129 -27.98 18.35 2.12
CA HIS A 129 -28.21 16.92 2.01
C HIS A 129 -28.03 16.41 0.57
N LEU A 130 -28.55 17.11 -0.43
CA LEU A 130 -28.37 16.76 -1.84
C LEU A 130 -26.89 16.75 -2.26
N VAL A 131 -26.14 17.77 -1.84
CA VAL A 131 -24.69 17.86 -2.10
C VAL A 131 -23.95 16.73 -1.41
N THR A 132 -24.30 16.43 -0.16
CA THR A 132 -23.70 15.31 0.61
C THR A 132 -23.92 13.98 -0.11
N LEU A 133 -25.16 13.66 -0.51
CA LEU A 133 -25.46 12.45 -1.26
C LEU A 133 -24.71 12.37 -2.59
N ALA A 134 -24.58 13.49 -3.30
CA ALA A 134 -23.82 13.54 -4.55
C ALA A 134 -22.32 13.28 -4.34
N SER A 135 -21.74 13.85 -3.29
CA SER A 135 -20.35 13.59 -2.88
C SER A 135 -20.13 12.15 -2.45
N GLU A 136 -21.05 11.57 -1.67
CA GLU A 136 -21.01 10.15 -1.29
C GLU A 136 -21.08 9.24 -2.52
N ARG A 137 -22.00 9.52 -3.47
CA ARG A 137 -22.08 8.79 -4.73
C ARG A 137 -20.76 8.86 -5.51
N ALA A 138 -20.14 10.04 -5.59
CA ALA A 138 -18.85 10.20 -6.27
C ALA A 138 -17.75 9.37 -5.57
N GLY A 139 -17.72 9.37 -4.23
CA GLY A 139 -16.81 8.55 -3.44
C GLY A 139 -17.00 7.04 -3.68
N LEU A 140 -18.25 6.57 -3.68
CA LEU A 140 -18.59 5.17 -3.95
C LEU A 140 -18.17 4.73 -5.35
N ILE A 141 -18.31 5.60 -6.37
CA ILE A 141 -17.84 5.31 -7.73
C ILE A 141 -16.32 5.06 -7.73
N GLN A 142 -15.56 5.98 -7.13
CA GLN A 142 -14.09 5.89 -7.08
C GLN A 142 -13.59 4.68 -6.29
N GLN A 143 -14.25 4.38 -5.16
CA GLN A 143 -13.93 3.19 -4.36
C GLN A 143 -14.22 1.90 -5.14
N ARG A 144 -15.33 1.84 -5.89
CA ARG A 144 -15.70 0.66 -6.68
C ARG A 144 -14.71 0.44 -7.82
N GLU A 145 -14.38 1.51 -8.55
CA GLU A 145 -13.36 1.48 -9.62
C GLU A 145 -12.01 0.99 -9.11
N THR A 146 -11.57 1.49 -7.95
CA THR A 146 -10.34 1.02 -7.30
C THR A 146 -10.41 -0.48 -6.96
N LEU A 147 -11.55 -0.94 -6.43
CA LEU A 147 -11.74 -2.33 -6.06
C LEU A 147 -11.79 -3.26 -7.28
N GLU A 148 -12.39 -2.81 -8.39
CA GLU A 148 -12.41 -3.51 -9.67
C GLU A 148 -10.98 -3.68 -10.22
N ILE A 149 -10.16 -2.62 -10.20
CA ILE A 149 -8.75 -2.68 -10.60
C ILE A 149 -7.98 -3.69 -9.74
N GLN A 150 -8.17 -3.66 -8.41
CA GLN A 150 -7.52 -4.59 -7.49
C GLN A 150 -7.97 -6.04 -7.71
N ALA A 151 -9.26 -6.26 -7.97
CA ALA A 151 -9.80 -7.58 -8.27
C ALA A 151 -9.21 -8.14 -9.59
N ALA A 152 -9.10 -7.31 -10.63
CA ALA A 152 -8.48 -7.69 -11.90
C ALA A 152 -6.98 -8.01 -11.74
N ALA A 153 -6.25 -7.23 -10.94
CA ALA A 153 -4.84 -7.52 -10.62
C ALA A 153 -4.69 -8.84 -9.86
N ALA A 154 -5.51 -9.06 -8.83
CA ALA A 154 -5.50 -10.30 -8.06
C ALA A 154 -5.85 -11.52 -8.92
N ARG A 155 -6.81 -11.39 -9.85
CA ARG A 155 -7.17 -12.46 -10.79
C ARG A 155 -5.99 -12.83 -11.69
N ARG A 156 -5.30 -11.84 -12.27
CA ARG A 156 -4.10 -12.07 -13.09
C ARG A 156 -3.01 -12.80 -12.31
N ARG A 157 -2.72 -12.33 -11.09
CA ARG A 157 -1.73 -12.97 -10.21
C ARG A 157 -2.08 -14.41 -9.87
N MET A 158 -3.37 -14.69 -9.66
CA MET A 158 -3.82 -16.06 -9.40
C MET A 158 -3.56 -16.97 -10.61
N THR A 159 -3.85 -16.52 -11.83
CA THR A 159 -3.55 -17.28 -13.05
C THR A 159 -2.06 -17.57 -13.19
N GLU A 160 -1.19 -16.59 -12.94
CA GLU A 160 0.26 -16.80 -12.95
C GLU A 160 0.71 -17.86 -11.93
N LEU A 161 0.16 -17.81 -10.71
CA LEU A 161 0.51 -18.75 -9.64
C LEU A 161 0.06 -20.18 -9.95
N VAL A 162 -1.04 -20.36 -10.70
CA VAL A 162 -1.46 -21.70 -11.16
C VAL A 162 -0.39 -22.32 -12.06
N HIS A 163 0.16 -21.56 -13.01
CA HIS A 163 1.24 -22.06 -13.87
C HIS A 163 2.50 -22.39 -13.08
N VAL A 164 2.89 -21.54 -12.13
CA VAL A 164 4.06 -21.79 -11.26
C VAL A 164 3.84 -23.01 -10.37
N ALA A 165 2.63 -23.20 -9.85
CA ALA A 165 2.30 -24.35 -9.01
C ALA A 165 2.40 -25.67 -9.80
N SER A 166 1.91 -25.71 -11.04
CA SER A 166 2.05 -26.90 -11.90
C SER A 166 3.51 -27.22 -12.21
N ALA A 167 4.33 -26.22 -12.54
CA ALA A 167 5.76 -26.43 -12.79
C ALA A 167 6.51 -26.90 -11.52
N LEU A 168 6.15 -26.38 -10.35
CA LEU A 168 6.70 -26.82 -9.08
C LEU A 168 6.28 -28.26 -8.73
N GLU A 169 5.05 -28.65 -9.06
CA GLU A 169 4.56 -30.02 -8.88
C GLU A 169 5.33 -31.00 -9.77
N GLU A 170 5.55 -30.65 -11.04
CA GLU A 170 6.35 -31.42 -11.99
C GLU A 170 7.80 -31.58 -11.48
N LEU A 171 8.45 -30.49 -11.05
CA LEU A 171 9.81 -30.53 -10.53
C LEU A 171 9.94 -31.37 -9.25
N ASN A 172 8.95 -31.30 -8.35
CA ASN A 172 8.92 -32.15 -7.15
C ASN A 172 8.80 -33.63 -7.51
N ARG A 173 8.00 -33.97 -8.52
CA ARG A 173 7.88 -35.34 -9.01
C ARG A 173 9.20 -35.83 -9.58
N ASP A 174 9.89 -35.02 -10.38
CA ASP A 174 11.21 -35.35 -10.93
C ASP A 174 12.25 -35.55 -9.82
N GLN A 175 12.23 -34.70 -8.78
CA GLN A 175 13.07 -34.87 -7.60
C GLN A 175 12.81 -36.22 -6.90
N GLN A 176 11.55 -36.57 -6.65
CA GLN A 176 11.19 -37.84 -6.02
C GLN A 176 11.68 -39.05 -6.82
N VAL A 177 11.58 -38.98 -8.16
CA VAL A 177 12.12 -40.03 -9.05
C VAL A 177 13.64 -40.10 -8.96
N ALA A 178 14.34 -38.95 -8.99
CA ALA A 178 15.79 -38.91 -8.88
C ALA A 178 16.29 -39.46 -7.53
N GLU A 179 15.62 -39.12 -6.43
CA GLU A 179 15.93 -39.61 -5.09
C GLU A 179 15.72 -41.12 -4.96
N ALA A 180 14.64 -41.65 -5.55
CA ALA A 180 14.39 -43.08 -5.60
C ALA A 180 15.48 -43.82 -6.41
N VAL A 181 15.87 -43.29 -7.57
CA VAL A 181 16.94 -43.87 -8.40
C VAL A 181 18.28 -43.83 -7.65
N PHE A 182 18.63 -42.69 -7.04
CA PHE A 182 19.84 -42.52 -6.26
C PHE A 182 19.89 -43.50 -5.08
N SER A 183 18.80 -43.62 -4.32
CA SER A 183 18.68 -44.57 -3.21
C SER A 183 18.84 -46.02 -3.69
N SER A 184 18.26 -46.37 -4.85
CA SER A 184 18.43 -47.71 -5.43
C SER A 184 19.87 -47.99 -5.87
N ALA A 185 20.55 -46.97 -6.43
CA ALA A 185 21.93 -47.07 -6.86
C ALA A 185 22.86 -47.22 -5.65
N LEU A 186 22.64 -46.45 -4.59
CA LEU A 186 23.37 -46.55 -3.32
C LEU A 186 23.20 -47.94 -2.71
N ALA A 187 21.96 -48.43 -2.62
CA ALA A 187 21.68 -49.78 -2.14
C ALA A 187 22.41 -50.86 -2.98
N ARG A 188 22.49 -50.69 -4.31
CA ARG A 188 23.23 -51.60 -5.20
C ARG A 188 24.75 -51.53 -5.02
N VAL A 189 25.30 -50.37 -4.71
CA VAL A 189 26.73 -50.22 -4.38
C VAL A 189 27.04 -50.91 -3.04
N ASP A 190 26.19 -50.74 -2.03
CA ASP A 190 26.37 -51.40 -0.73
C ASP A 190 26.24 -52.93 -0.83
N THR A 191 25.30 -53.45 -1.62
CA THR A 191 25.21 -54.90 -1.86
C THR A 191 26.38 -55.44 -2.66
N SER A 192 26.87 -54.73 -3.69
CA SER A 192 28.01 -55.21 -4.50
C SER A 192 29.34 -55.26 -3.72
N LYS A 193 29.57 -54.35 -2.76
CA LYS A 193 30.70 -54.46 -1.83
C LYS A 193 30.61 -55.70 -0.95
N THR A 194 29.40 -56.07 -0.52
CA THR A 194 29.17 -57.22 0.35
C THR A 194 29.37 -58.55 -0.40
N ASP A 195 28.97 -58.59 -1.67
CA ASP A 195 29.06 -59.78 -2.53
C ASP A 195 30.50 -60.09 -2.99
N PHE A 196 31.34 -59.07 -3.18
CA PHE A 196 32.76 -59.24 -3.52
C PHE A 196 33.54 -60.05 -2.45
N PHE A 197 33.19 -59.91 -1.17
CA PHE A 197 33.81 -60.67 -0.08
C PHE A 197 33.21 -62.08 0.13
N ALA A 198 32.15 -62.44 -0.59
CA ALA A 198 31.55 -63.78 -0.50
C ALA A 198 32.33 -64.84 -1.29
N SER A 199 33.00 -64.45 -2.38
CA SER A 199 33.74 -65.39 -3.25
C SER A 199 35.21 -65.60 -2.84
N TYR A 200 35.78 -64.72 -2.02
CA TYR A 200 37.13 -64.88 -1.46
C TYR A 200 37.03 -64.81 0.07
N PRO A 201 36.93 -65.94 0.78
CA PRO A 201 36.98 -65.94 2.23
C PRO A 201 38.29 -65.29 2.69
N LEU A 202 38.24 -64.52 3.77
CA LEU A 202 39.44 -63.97 4.42
C LEU A 202 40.30 -65.14 4.90
N VAL A 203 41.21 -65.62 4.05
CA VAL A 203 42.13 -66.68 4.41
C VAL A 203 43.15 -66.07 5.37
N GLN A 204 42.90 -66.22 6.66
CA GLN A 204 43.92 -65.99 7.67
C GLN A 204 44.96 -67.09 7.52
N THR A 205 46.07 -66.78 6.87
CA THR A 205 47.22 -67.68 6.79
C THR A 205 47.75 -67.85 8.22
N ILE A 206 47.58 -69.04 8.79
CA ILE A 206 48.19 -69.40 10.08
C ILE A 206 49.66 -69.65 9.80
N GLU A 207 50.50 -68.66 10.06
CA GLU A 207 51.94 -68.81 10.01
C GLU A 207 52.45 -69.31 11.37
N GLU A 208 53.34 -70.30 11.36
CA GLU A 208 53.90 -70.91 12.57
C GLU A 208 54.62 -69.85 13.44
N PRO A 209 54.51 -69.94 14.78
CA PRO A 209 55.05 -68.92 15.67
C PRO A 209 56.59 -68.92 15.61
N ARG A 210 57.15 -67.91 14.95
CA ARG A 210 58.60 -67.68 14.94
C ARG A 210 59.00 -66.98 16.22
N LEU A 211 60.04 -67.50 16.88
CA LEU A 211 60.68 -66.82 18.01
C LEU A 211 61.26 -65.47 17.55
N PRO A 212 60.95 -64.36 18.23
CA PRO A 212 61.45 -63.04 17.85
C PRO A 212 62.95 -62.96 18.10
N THR A 213 63.72 -62.81 17.03
CA THR A 213 65.19 -62.64 17.07
C THR A 213 65.64 -61.20 17.35
N SER A 214 64.70 -60.28 17.57
CA SER A 214 65.00 -58.90 17.98
C SER A 214 63.96 -58.37 18.99
N PRO A 215 64.40 -57.60 20.00
CA PRO A 215 63.51 -57.07 21.02
C PRO A 215 62.55 -56.03 20.44
N SER A 216 61.24 -56.18 20.72
CA SER A 216 60.20 -55.19 20.40
C SER A 216 60.22 -53.96 21.34
N SER A 217 61.41 -53.44 21.64
CA SER A 217 61.54 -52.16 22.34
C SER A 217 61.42 -51.01 21.34
N PRO A 218 60.68 -49.93 21.65
CA PRO A 218 60.63 -48.73 20.81
C PRO A 218 62.04 -48.27 20.44
N SER A 219 62.23 -47.83 19.19
CA SER A 219 63.58 -47.49 18.73
C SER A 219 64.18 -46.43 19.65
N THR A 220 65.39 -46.69 20.13
CA THR A 220 66.12 -45.79 21.04
C THR A 220 66.23 -44.38 20.45
N LEU A 221 66.23 -44.26 19.12
CA LEU A 221 66.17 -43.02 18.38
C LEU A 221 64.93 -42.17 18.71
N ILE A 222 63.74 -42.77 18.79
CA ILE A 222 62.50 -42.06 19.12
C ILE A 222 62.53 -41.62 20.60
N GLY A 223 63.10 -42.44 21.48
CA GLY A 223 63.31 -42.09 22.89
C GLY A 223 64.22 -40.87 23.05
N VAL A 224 65.35 -40.84 22.34
CA VAL A 224 66.28 -39.70 22.37
C VAL A 224 65.65 -38.46 21.73
N ALA A 225 64.96 -38.60 20.60
CA ALA A 225 64.30 -37.49 19.92
C ALA A 225 63.21 -36.84 20.79
N SER A 226 62.40 -37.65 21.47
CA SER A 226 61.36 -37.16 22.39
C SER A 226 61.95 -36.48 23.63
N GLY A 227 63.06 -36.98 24.17
CA GLY A 227 63.80 -36.32 25.26
C GLY A 227 64.33 -34.93 24.86
N ILE A 228 64.91 -34.81 23.67
CA ILE A 228 65.38 -33.52 23.13
C ILE A 228 64.20 -32.55 22.94
N ALA A 229 63.10 -33.02 22.34
CA ALA A 229 61.92 -32.20 22.11
C ALA A 229 61.29 -31.70 23.43
N ALA A 230 61.16 -32.56 24.43
CA ALA A 230 60.64 -32.18 25.74
C ALA A 230 61.51 -31.12 26.44
N THR A 231 62.82 -31.27 26.37
CA THR A 231 63.78 -30.32 26.95
C THR A 231 63.68 -28.95 26.25
N MET A 232 63.55 -28.94 24.92
CA MET A 232 63.38 -27.72 24.14
C MET A 232 62.09 -26.97 24.53
N PHE A 233 60.96 -27.68 24.65
CA PHE A 233 59.69 -27.08 25.08
C PHE A 233 59.77 -26.50 26.49
N LEU A 234 60.50 -27.16 27.39
CA LEU A 234 60.66 -26.70 28.76
C LEU A 234 61.46 -25.38 28.83
N PHE A 235 62.53 -25.24 28.03
CA PHE A 235 63.28 -23.99 27.90
C PHE A 235 62.45 -22.86 27.29
N ILE A 236 61.63 -23.16 26.27
CA ILE A 236 60.72 -22.17 25.66
C ILE A 236 59.69 -21.69 26.69
N GLY A 237 59.08 -22.61 27.43
CA GLY A 237 58.12 -22.28 28.49
C GLY A 237 58.73 -21.43 29.59
N LEU A 238 59.95 -21.75 30.03
CA LEU A 238 60.68 -20.98 31.03
C LEU A 238 61.06 -19.58 30.52
N GLY A 239 61.49 -19.47 29.26
CA GLY A 239 61.78 -18.20 28.60
C GLY A 239 60.55 -17.29 28.52
N LEU A 240 59.39 -17.84 28.15
CA LEU A 240 58.12 -17.11 28.14
C LEU A 240 57.68 -16.68 29.55
N ALA A 241 57.84 -17.55 30.55
CA ALA A 241 57.53 -17.23 31.94
C ALA A 241 58.41 -16.09 32.47
N TRP A 242 59.68 -16.03 32.06
CA TRP A 242 60.60 -14.98 32.45
C TRP A 242 60.34 -13.66 31.69
N ALA A 243 60.03 -13.74 30.40
CA ALA A 243 59.65 -12.59 29.56
C ALA A 243 58.28 -11.99 29.92
N ARG A 244 57.44 -12.71 30.68
CA ARG A 244 56.12 -12.24 31.14
C ARG A 244 56.20 -10.91 31.88
N ARG A 245 57.14 -10.74 32.82
CA ARG A 245 57.24 -9.52 33.64
C ARG A 245 57.64 -8.26 32.85
N PRO A 246 58.67 -8.26 31.99
CA PRO A 246 59.01 -7.09 31.17
C PRO A 246 57.97 -6.79 30.07
N LEU A 247 57.27 -7.81 29.55
CA LEU A 247 56.19 -7.59 28.58
C LEU A 247 54.98 -6.91 29.23
N LEU A 248 54.52 -7.37 30.39
CA LEU A 248 53.40 -6.75 31.12
C LEU A 248 53.67 -5.28 31.49
N ASN A 249 54.90 -4.94 31.87
CA ASN A 249 55.29 -3.56 32.15
C ASN A 249 55.36 -2.65 30.90
N LYS A 250 55.42 -3.20 29.69
CA LYS A 250 55.38 -2.43 28.43
C LYS A 250 53.96 -2.20 27.89
N VAL A 251 53.00 -3.08 28.20
CA VAL A 251 51.61 -2.97 27.68
C VAL A 251 50.66 -2.27 28.66
N ILE A 252 51.03 -2.18 29.95
CA ILE A 252 50.27 -1.43 30.97
C ILE A 252 51.19 -0.34 31.55
N PRO A 253 51.15 0.91 31.06
CA PRO A 253 51.73 2.02 31.82
C PRO A 253 50.90 2.19 33.11
N LEU A 254 51.51 1.84 34.25
CA LEU A 254 50.99 2.17 35.56
C LEU A 254 51.01 3.71 35.70
N ASP A 255 49.85 4.34 35.56
CA ASP A 255 49.66 5.76 35.92
C ASP A 255 49.69 5.89 37.45
N PRO A 256 50.69 6.57 38.05
CA PRO A 256 50.83 6.68 39.49
C PRO A 256 50.08 7.91 40.00
N ARG A 257 48.74 7.87 39.97
CA ARG A 257 47.85 8.73 40.78
C ARG A 257 46.54 8.03 41.11
N MET A 258 46.60 7.04 42.00
CA MET A 258 45.69 6.84 43.13
C MET A 258 46.46 6.12 44.25
#